data_AF-A0A6H1QTD6-F1
#
_entry.id   AF-A0A6H1QTD6-F1
#
_cell.length_a   1.000
_cell.length_b   1.000
_cell.length_c   1.000
_cell.angle_alpha   90.00
_cell.angle_beta   90.00
_cell.angle_gamma   90.00
#
_symmetry.space_group_name_H-M   'P 1'
#
loop_
_entity.id
_entity.type
_entity.pdbx_description
1 polymer ?
#
loop_
_entity_poly.entity_id
_entity_poly.type
_entity_poly.pdbx_seq_one_letter_code
_entity_poly.pdbx_strand_id
1 'polypeptide(L)'
;GQMSFWGATVITNLISAVPYIGESMVKWIWGGFAVDNPTLNRFFTFHFILPFLLIIMVITHLVFLHETGSSNPIGTKNNIDKISFHPYFSIKDAMGMTITLSIMFITINLNPYTMMDPENFTPANPMITPIHIQPEWYFLFAYAILRSIPNKLGGVMALLLSILILLTLPFSMKNKFQSNKFYPTNKLILWMTINTFGLLTWIGA
;
A
#
# COMPACT_ATOMS: atom_id res chain seq x y z
N GLY A 1 -10.48 17.89 0.61
CA GLY A 1 -10.90 18.70 1.76
C GLY A 1 -9.75 18.82 2.75
N GLN A 2 -10.07 18.95 4.03
CA GLN A 2 -9.07 19.15 5.09
C GLN A 2 -8.04 18.02 5.17
N MET A 3 -8.48 16.76 5.28
CA MET A 3 -7.56 15.62 5.36
C MET A 3 -6.66 15.50 4.13
N SER A 4 -7.17 15.77 2.93
CA SER A 4 -6.34 15.77 1.72
C SER A 4 -5.23 16.83 1.77
N PHE A 5 -5.52 18.05 2.22
CA PHE A 5 -4.54 19.13 2.28
C PHE A 5 -3.46 18.87 3.34
N TRP A 6 -3.89 18.50 4.55
CA TRP A 6 -2.96 18.25 5.66
C TRP A 6 -2.18 16.94 5.46
N GLY A 7 -2.82 15.90 4.91
CA GLY A 7 -2.15 14.67 4.50
C GLY A 7 -1.06 14.95 3.47
N ALA A 8 -1.36 15.72 2.42
CA ALA A 8 -0.35 16.12 1.43
C ALA A 8 0.80 16.90 2.08
N THR A 9 0.49 17.85 2.97
CA THR A 9 1.48 18.67 3.67
C THR A 9 2.41 17.80 4.53
N VAL A 10 1.85 16.91 5.35
CA VAL A 10 2.64 16.06 6.26
C VAL A 10 3.48 15.06 5.47
N ILE A 11 2.89 14.31 4.53
CA ILE A 11 3.56 13.24 3.80
C ILE A 11 4.71 13.78 2.95
N THR A 12 4.49 14.85 2.18
CA THR A 12 5.56 15.45 1.38
C THR A 12 6.67 16.05 2.24
N ASN A 13 6.32 16.63 3.39
CA ASN A 13 7.31 17.18 4.30
C ASN A 13 8.18 16.09 4.96
N LEU A 14 7.83 14.81 4.90
CA LEU A 14 8.73 13.73 5.33
C LEU A 14 10.06 13.74 4.55
N ILE A 15 10.05 14.20 3.29
CA ILE A 15 11.24 14.31 2.44
C ILE A 15 12.24 15.34 2.98
N SER A 16 11.80 16.32 3.76
CA SER A 16 12.70 17.27 4.44
C SER A 16 13.64 16.60 5.45
N ALA A 17 13.39 15.34 5.83
CA ALA A 17 14.31 14.57 6.65
C ALA A 17 15.63 14.22 5.92
N VAL A 18 15.67 14.26 4.58
CA VAL A 18 16.89 13.98 3.81
C VAL A 18 17.93 15.07 4.10
N PRO A 19 19.14 14.71 4.59
CA PRO A 19 20.18 15.68 4.91
C PRO A 19 20.58 16.53 3.69
N TYR A 20 20.89 17.81 3.93
CA TYR A 20 21.36 18.81 2.97
C TYR A 20 20.37 19.24 1.87
N ILE A 21 19.61 18.32 1.28
CA ILE A 21 18.75 18.60 0.10
C ILE A 21 17.25 18.47 0.39
N GLY A 22 16.85 18.04 1.59
CA GLY A 22 15.45 17.74 1.89
C GLY A 22 14.51 18.94 1.73
N GLU A 23 14.89 20.11 2.24
CA GLU A 23 14.03 21.31 2.16
C GLU A 23 13.84 21.80 0.72
N SER A 24 14.90 21.76 -0.10
CA SER A 24 14.81 22.16 -1.51
C SER A 24 13.96 21.18 -2.31
N MET A 25 14.06 19.88 -2.03
CA MET A 25 13.19 18.85 -2.62
C MET A 25 11.72 19.08 -2.29
N VAL A 26 11.37 19.39 -1.03
CA VAL A 26 9.98 19.66 -0.63
C VAL A 26 9.42 20.87 -1.37
N LYS A 27 10.14 21.99 -1.39
CA LYS A 27 9.72 23.20 -2.13
C LYS A 27 9.61 22.95 -3.62
N TRP A 28 10.49 22.14 -4.18
CA TRP A 28 10.43 21.75 -5.59
C TRP A 28 9.19 20.91 -5.92
N ILE A 29 8.83 19.96 -5.05
CA ILE A 29 7.61 19.16 -5.17
C ILE A 29 6.38 20.06 -5.12
N TRP A 30 6.32 20.95 -4.12
CA TRP A 30 5.22 21.90 -3.96
C TRP A 30 5.14 22.94 -5.09
N GLY A 31 6.26 23.25 -5.75
CA GLY A 31 6.33 24.37 -6.68
C GLY A 31 6.11 25.71 -5.99
N GLY A 32 6.46 25.80 -4.70
CA GLY A 32 6.19 26.94 -3.83
C GLY A 32 6.67 26.70 -2.39
N PHE A 33 6.22 27.54 -1.45
CA PHE A 33 6.60 27.45 -0.04
C PHE A 33 5.67 26.59 0.82
N ALA A 34 4.49 26.26 0.30
CA ALA A 34 3.49 25.41 0.94
C ALA A 34 2.73 24.62 -0.13
N VAL A 35 1.92 23.66 0.30
CA VAL A 35 0.95 22.99 -0.59
C VAL A 35 -0.08 24.02 -1.06
N ASP A 36 -0.19 24.21 -2.38
CA ASP A 36 -1.14 25.15 -2.99
C ASP A 36 -1.50 24.69 -4.41
N ASN A 37 -2.12 25.55 -5.22
CA ASN A 37 -2.56 25.27 -6.58
C ASN A 37 -1.49 24.64 -7.51
N PRO A 38 -0.19 25.06 -7.49
CA PRO A 38 0.84 24.38 -8.27
C PRO A 38 1.00 22.90 -7.89
N THR A 39 0.95 22.59 -6.58
CA THR A 39 1.00 21.21 -6.07
C THR A 39 -0.20 20.41 -6.56
N LEU A 40 -1.41 20.95 -6.43
CA LEU A 40 -2.64 20.26 -6.80
C LEU A 40 -2.67 19.88 -8.29
N ASN A 41 -2.32 20.82 -9.18
CA ASN A 41 -2.30 20.57 -10.63
C ASN A 41 -1.28 19.49 -11.02
N ARG A 42 -0.11 19.49 -10.37
CA ARG A 42 0.91 18.45 -10.57
C ARG A 42 0.45 17.11 -10.04
N PHE A 43 -0.14 17.09 -8.84
CA PHE A 43 -0.65 15.86 -8.24
C PHE A 43 -1.75 15.23 -9.09
N PHE A 44 -2.65 16.03 -9.65
CA PHE A 44 -3.63 15.54 -10.61
C PHE A 44 -2.97 14.94 -11.85
N THR A 45 -1.97 15.61 -12.41
CA THR A 45 -1.23 15.11 -13.59
C THR A 45 -0.52 13.79 -13.27
N PHE A 46 0.15 13.69 -12.12
CA PHE A 46 0.78 12.45 -11.66
C PHE A 46 -0.23 11.34 -11.40
N HIS A 47 -1.33 11.65 -10.72
CA HIS A 47 -2.41 10.71 -10.46
C HIS A 47 -3.02 10.16 -11.75
N PHE A 48 -3.09 10.98 -12.80
CA PHE A 48 -3.55 10.54 -14.12
C PHE A 48 -2.55 9.62 -14.83
N ILE A 49 -1.25 9.94 -14.84
CA ILE A 49 -0.26 9.17 -15.59
C ILE A 49 0.19 7.87 -14.90
N LEU A 50 0.25 7.86 -13.56
CA LEU A 50 0.76 6.72 -12.79
C LEU A 50 -0.02 5.40 -13.01
N PRO A 51 -1.35 5.38 -13.13
CA PRO A 51 -2.11 4.18 -13.49
C PRO A 51 -1.66 3.55 -14.82
N PHE A 52 -1.29 4.35 -15.83
CA PHE A 52 -0.78 3.81 -17.10
C PHE A 52 0.60 3.19 -16.94
N LEU A 53 1.47 3.80 -16.13
CA LEU A 53 2.76 3.19 -15.78
C LEU A 53 2.57 1.88 -15.01
N LEU A 54 1.56 1.80 -14.12
CA LEU A 54 1.21 0.56 -13.42
C LEU A 54 0.74 -0.53 -14.39
N ILE A 55 0.00 -0.21 -15.45
CA ILE A 55 -0.37 -1.21 -16.49
C ILE A 55 0.88 -1.82 -17.13
N ILE A 56 1.89 -1.00 -17.46
CA ILE A 56 3.15 -1.49 -18.02
C ILE A 56 3.84 -2.44 -17.02
N MET A 57 3.90 -2.06 -15.74
CA MET A 57 4.46 -2.89 -14.67
C MET A 57 3.68 -4.21 -14.47
N VAL A 58 2.35 -4.21 -14.65
CA VAL A 58 1.52 -5.42 -14.57
C VAL A 58 1.81 -6.34 -15.75
N ILE A 59 1.97 -5.81 -16.96
CA ILE A 59 2.31 -6.62 -18.14
C ILE A 59 3.69 -7.25 -17.97
N THR A 60 4.70 -6.49 -17.53
CA THR A 60 6.05 -7.05 -17.28
C THR A 60 6.02 -8.10 -16.18
N HIS A 61 5.24 -7.88 -15.11
CA HIS A 61 5.00 -8.88 -14.07
C HIS A 61 4.41 -10.18 -14.63
N LEU A 62 3.39 -10.09 -15.50
CA LEU A 62 2.76 -11.26 -16.11
C LEU A 62 3.69 -12.00 -17.08
N VAL A 63 4.53 -11.29 -17.84
CA VAL A 63 5.55 -11.91 -18.69
C VAL A 63 6.50 -12.77 -17.86
N PHE A 64 7.05 -12.23 -16.77
CA PHE A 64 7.93 -13.01 -15.89
C PHE A 64 7.21 -14.18 -15.21
N LEU A 65 5.92 -14.01 -14.87
CA LEU A 65 5.12 -15.11 -14.34
C LEU A 65 4.92 -16.22 -15.37
N HIS A 66 4.75 -15.88 -16.65
CA HIS A 66 4.55 -16.85 -17.73
C HIS A 66 5.80 -17.66 -18.06
N GLU A 67 7.00 -17.11 -17.86
CA GLU A 67 8.27 -17.83 -18.04
C GLU A 67 8.39 -19.02 -17.08
N THR A 68 8.01 -18.85 -15.81
CA THR A 68 8.11 -19.92 -14.79
C THR A 68 6.80 -20.69 -14.60
N GLY A 69 5.66 -20.08 -14.93
CA GLY A 69 4.33 -20.51 -14.52
C GLY A 69 4.04 -20.25 -13.04
N SER A 70 2.77 -20.41 -12.65
CA SER A 70 2.32 -20.28 -11.26
C SER A 70 2.88 -21.38 -10.35
N SER A 71 3.13 -21.05 -9.08
CA SER A 71 3.38 -22.03 -8.01
C SER A 71 2.09 -22.74 -7.55
N ASN A 72 2.21 -23.76 -6.70
CA ASN A 72 1.07 -24.47 -6.10
C ASN A 72 1.19 -24.52 -4.56
N PRO A 73 0.10 -24.86 -3.83
CA PRO A 73 0.09 -24.89 -2.37
C PRO A 73 1.09 -25.85 -1.71
N ILE A 74 1.57 -26.87 -2.43
CA ILE A 74 2.53 -27.88 -1.93
C ILE A 74 3.98 -27.42 -2.22
N GLY A 75 4.19 -26.53 -3.19
CA GLY A 75 5.51 -26.00 -3.56
C GLY A 75 6.38 -27.00 -4.33
N THR A 76 5.76 -27.99 -5.00
CA THR A 76 6.43 -29.00 -5.83
C THR A 76 6.32 -28.67 -7.32
N LYS A 77 7.01 -29.40 -8.21
CA LYS A 77 6.93 -29.17 -9.66
C LYS A 77 5.51 -29.45 -10.18
N ASN A 78 4.93 -28.47 -10.88
CA ASN A 78 3.56 -28.52 -11.43
C ASN A 78 3.40 -29.35 -12.72
N ASN A 79 4.50 -29.81 -13.34
CA ASN A 79 4.44 -30.39 -14.69
C ASN A 79 3.73 -31.75 -14.78
N ILE A 80 3.40 -32.38 -13.64
CA ILE A 80 2.81 -33.72 -13.61
C ILE A 80 1.28 -33.66 -13.80
N ASP A 81 0.65 -32.56 -13.38
CA ASP A 81 -0.82 -32.43 -13.36
C ASP A 81 -1.24 -31.00 -13.72
N LYS A 82 -0.96 -30.60 -14.97
CA LYS A 82 -1.41 -29.31 -15.49
C LYS A 82 -2.76 -29.45 -16.16
N ILE A 83 -3.65 -28.51 -15.85
CA ILE A 83 -4.93 -28.33 -16.54
C ILE A 83 -4.90 -27.04 -17.36
N SER A 84 -5.73 -26.96 -18.40
CA SER A 84 -5.90 -25.74 -19.18
C SER A 84 -6.49 -24.61 -18.32
N PHE A 85 -6.11 -23.36 -18.62
CA PHE A 85 -6.66 -22.21 -17.89
C PHE A 85 -8.18 -22.09 -18.10
N HIS A 86 -8.62 -22.20 -19.35
CA HIS A 86 -10.03 -22.28 -19.71
C HIS A 86 -10.48 -23.75 -19.83
N PRO A 87 -11.64 -24.15 -19.28
CA PRO A 87 -12.63 -23.31 -18.59
C PRO A 87 -12.39 -23.14 -17.08
N TYR A 88 -11.50 -23.93 -16.49
CA TYR A 88 -11.41 -24.13 -15.05
C TYR A 88 -11.11 -22.83 -14.26
N PHE A 89 -9.99 -22.18 -14.55
CA PHE A 89 -9.62 -20.94 -13.88
C PHE A 89 -10.47 -19.76 -14.36
N SER A 90 -10.91 -19.73 -15.61
CA SER A 90 -11.83 -18.70 -16.10
C SER A 90 -13.14 -18.63 -15.30
N ILE A 91 -13.77 -19.79 -15.03
CA ILE A 91 -15.01 -19.84 -14.24
C ILE A 91 -14.74 -19.47 -12.77
N LYS A 92 -13.62 -19.96 -12.21
CA LYS A 92 -13.21 -19.64 -10.84
C LYS A 92 -12.96 -18.13 -10.66
N ASP A 93 -12.29 -17.50 -11.61
CA ASP A 93 -11.98 -16.07 -11.59
C ASP A 93 -13.25 -15.24 -11.78
N ALA A 94 -14.15 -15.67 -12.67
CA ALA A 94 -15.47 -15.04 -12.82
C ALA A 94 -16.28 -15.09 -11.51
N MET A 95 -16.25 -16.21 -10.78
CA MET A 95 -16.87 -16.30 -9.45
C MET A 95 -16.21 -15.36 -8.43
N GLY A 96 -14.88 -15.25 -8.41
CA GLY A 96 -14.18 -14.30 -7.55
C GLY A 96 -14.53 -12.85 -7.87
N MET A 97 -14.65 -12.51 -9.16
CA MET A 97 -15.04 -11.19 -9.64
C MET A 97 -16.48 -10.84 -9.25
N THR A 98 -17.43 -11.78 -9.36
CA THR A 98 -18.83 -11.53 -8.97
C THR A 98 -18.96 -11.32 -7.45
N ILE A 99 -18.22 -12.06 -6.63
CA ILE A 99 -18.20 -11.87 -5.18
C ILE A 99 -17.60 -10.51 -4.81
N THR A 100 -16.45 -10.14 -5.38
CA THR A 100 -15.80 -8.85 -5.08
C THR A 100 -16.64 -7.65 -5.53
N LEU A 101 -17.22 -7.70 -6.74
CA LEU A 101 -18.13 -6.66 -7.23
C LEU A 101 -19.40 -6.56 -6.40
N SER A 102 -19.99 -7.69 -5.97
CA SER A 102 -21.20 -7.64 -5.14
C SER A 102 -20.94 -6.97 -3.79
N ILE A 103 -19.82 -7.29 -3.12
CA ILE A 103 -19.40 -6.61 -1.88
C ILE A 103 -19.21 -5.11 -2.14
N MET A 104 -18.51 -4.73 -3.21
CA MET A 104 -18.30 -3.32 -3.58
C MET A 104 -19.62 -2.59 -3.84
N PHE A 105 -20.56 -3.20 -4.56
CA PHE A 105 -21.86 -2.56 -4.81
C PHE A 105 -22.69 -2.42 -3.53
N ILE A 106 -22.64 -3.41 -2.63
CA ILE A 106 -23.32 -3.33 -1.33
C ILE A 106 -22.73 -2.18 -0.51
N THR A 107 -21.39 -2.04 -0.43
CA THR A 107 -20.76 -0.97 0.36
C THR A 107 -21.09 0.41 -0.20
N ILE A 108 -21.00 0.61 -1.53
CA ILE A 108 -21.32 1.89 -2.17
C ILE A 108 -22.78 2.28 -1.98
N ASN A 109 -23.72 1.33 -2.11
CA ASN A 109 -25.15 1.66 -2.04
C ASN A 109 -25.68 1.80 -0.60
N LEU A 110 -25.17 1.01 0.35
CA LEU A 110 -25.64 1.08 1.73
C LEU A 110 -24.89 2.12 2.56
N ASN A 111 -23.59 2.27 2.34
CA ASN A 111 -22.69 2.92 3.30
C ASN A 111 -21.41 3.48 2.62
N PRO A 112 -21.54 4.38 1.62
CA PRO A 112 -20.45 4.80 0.74
C PRO A 112 -19.29 5.49 1.46
N TYR A 113 -19.54 6.08 2.62
CA TYR A 113 -18.56 6.87 3.36
C TYR A 113 -17.93 6.13 4.56
N THR A 114 -18.20 4.83 4.72
CA THR A 114 -17.68 4.05 5.85
C THR A 114 -16.16 4.01 5.95
N MET A 115 -15.46 4.16 4.82
CA MET A 115 -14.00 4.13 4.74
C MET A 115 -13.38 5.53 4.57
N MET A 116 -14.18 6.60 4.66
CA MET A 116 -13.75 7.98 4.44
C MET A 116 -13.81 8.78 5.74
N ASP A 117 -12.80 9.61 5.98
CA ASP A 117 -12.80 10.52 7.11
C ASP A 117 -13.80 11.69 6.88
N PRO A 118 -14.74 11.95 7.81
CA PRO A 118 -15.74 13.01 7.68
C PRO A 118 -15.15 14.40 7.47
N GLU A 119 -13.96 14.67 8.00
CA GLU A 119 -13.33 15.98 7.86
C GLU A 119 -12.99 16.30 6.41
N ASN A 120 -12.83 15.29 5.55
CA ASN A 120 -12.51 15.53 4.14
C ASN A 120 -13.68 16.10 3.32
N PHE A 121 -14.91 16.13 3.88
CA PHE A 121 -16.04 16.87 3.32
C PHE A 121 -15.92 18.38 3.53
N THR A 122 -15.11 18.83 4.49
CA THR A 122 -14.88 20.25 4.70
C THR A 122 -13.80 20.75 3.71
N PRO A 123 -13.99 21.92 3.08
CA PRO A 123 -12.96 22.54 2.24
C PRO A 123 -11.65 22.73 3.01
N ALA A 124 -10.52 22.61 2.32
CA ALA A 124 -9.21 22.77 2.94
C ALA A 124 -9.02 24.19 3.49
N ASN A 125 -8.53 24.30 4.72
CA ASN A 125 -8.14 25.57 5.32
C ASN A 125 -6.69 25.46 5.83
N PRO A 126 -5.72 26.13 5.17
CA PRO A 126 -4.31 26.10 5.58
C PRO A 126 -4.03 26.63 6.98
N MET A 127 -4.95 27.40 7.57
CA MET A 127 -4.78 28.01 8.90
C MET A 127 -5.34 27.15 10.03
N ILE A 128 -6.09 26.09 9.72
CA ILE A 128 -6.75 25.25 10.73
C ILE A 128 -6.37 23.79 10.47
N THR A 129 -5.49 23.27 11.32
CA THR A 129 -5.22 21.83 11.40
C THR A 129 -6.38 21.14 12.10
N PRO A 130 -6.88 20.03 11.56
CA PRO A 130 -7.83 19.22 12.29
C PRO A 130 -7.24 18.58 13.55
N ILE A 131 -8.13 18.13 14.44
CA ILE A 131 -7.76 17.65 15.77
C ILE A 131 -6.96 16.34 15.67
N HIS A 132 -7.37 15.43 14.80
CA HIS A 132 -6.73 14.14 14.60
C HIS A 132 -6.42 13.91 13.11
N ILE A 133 -5.25 14.35 12.67
CA ILE A 133 -4.80 14.12 11.29
C ILE A 133 -4.26 12.70 11.16
N GLN A 134 -4.82 11.94 10.23
CA GLN A 134 -4.39 10.59 9.89
C GLN A 134 -4.54 10.34 8.38
N PRO A 135 -3.76 9.42 7.78
CA PRO A 135 -3.98 8.99 6.41
C PRO A 135 -5.17 8.02 6.33
N GLU A 136 -5.55 7.64 5.11
CA GLU A 136 -6.56 6.61 4.90
C GLU A 136 -6.15 5.26 5.52
N TRP A 137 -7.15 4.43 5.82
CA TRP A 137 -7.02 3.21 6.63
C TRP A 137 -5.91 2.25 6.16
N TYR A 138 -5.67 2.16 4.85
CA TYR A 138 -4.66 1.29 4.25
C TYR A 138 -3.21 1.75 4.47
N PHE A 139 -2.99 2.97 4.96
CA PHE A 139 -1.68 3.49 5.35
C PHE A 139 -1.44 3.54 6.86
N LEU A 140 -2.44 3.23 7.69
CA LEU A 140 -2.34 3.39 9.14
C LEU A 140 -1.23 2.54 9.78
N PHE A 141 -0.98 1.33 9.27
CA PHE A 141 0.11 0.50 9.78
C PHE A 141 1.49 1.17 9.65
N ALA A 142 1.75 1.82 8.51
CA ALA A 142 3.01 2.51 8.23
C ALA A 142 3.08 3.83 9.01
N TYR A 143 1.94 4.50 9.17
CA TYR A 143 1.81 5.69 10.00
C TYR A 143 2.11 5.42 11.49
N ALA A 144 1.63 4.29 12.02
CA ALA A 144 1.95 3.84 13.38
C ALA A 144 3.46 3.59 13.55
N ILE A 145 4.10 2.93 12.57
CA ILE A 145 5.56 2.72 12.57
C ILE A 145 6.32 4.06 12.55
N LEU A 146 5.92 5.00 11.68
CA LEU A 146 6.51 6.33 11.61
C LEU A 146 6.47 7.06 12.96
N ARG A 147 5.32 7.04 13.64
CA ARG A 147 5.10 7.73 14.93
C ARG A 147 5.74 7.03 16.13
N SER A 148 6.06 5.74 16.00
CA SER A 148 6.66 4.96 17.09
C SER A 148 8.12 5.35 17.36
N ILE A 149 8.78 6.05 16.43
CA ILE A 149 10.18 6.45 16.56
C ILE A 149 10.25 7.94 16.88
N PRO A 150 10.78 8.35 18.06
CA PRO A 150 10.87 9.75 18.49
C PRO A 150 12.03 10.50 17.81
N ASN A 151 12.22 10.29 16.51
CA ASN A 151 13.20 10.96 15.67
C ASN A 151 12.65 11.09 14.25
N LYS A 152 12.67 12.30 13.68
CA LYS A 152 12.12 12.55 12.34
C LYS A 152 12.77 11.69 11.26
N LEU A 153 14.10 11.66 11.19
CA LEU A 153 14.83 10.85 10.20
C LEU A 153 14.61 9.36 10.45
N GLY A 154 14.72 8.91 11.70
CA GLY A 154 14.51 7.52 12.09
C GLY A 154 13.12 7.01 11.73
N GLY A 155 12.07 7.80 12.00
CA GLY A 155 10.70 7.48 11.64
C GLY A 155 10.50 7.38 10.12
N VAL A 156 11.03 8.34 9.35
CA VAL A 156 10.95 8.32 7.88
C VAL A 156 11.66 7.10 7.31
N MET A 157 12.85 6.77 7.83
CA MET A 157 13.59 5.58 7.42
C MET A 157 12.82 4.29 7.76
N ALA A 158 12.21 4.20 8.95
CA ALA A 158 11.42 3.03 9.34
C ALA A 158 10.16 2.85 8.50
N LEU A 159 9.46 3.95 8.17
CA LEU A 159 8.33 3.91 7.24
C LEU A 159 8.75 3.34 5.89
N LEU A 160 9.85 3.84 5.32
CA LEU A 160 10.38 3.36 4.04
C LEU A 160 10.81 1.89 4.11
N LEU A 161 11.52 1.51 5.18
CA LEU A 161 11.95 0.14 5.41
C LEU A 161 10.77 -0.83 5.63
N SER A 162 9.63 -0.38 6.16
CA SER A 162 8.45 -1.23 6.36
C SER A 162 7.92 -1.83 5.04
N ILE A 163 8.17 -1.15 3.92
CA ILE A 163 7.83 -1.63 2.58
C ILE A 163 9.03 -2.33 1.93
N LEU A 164 10.21 -1.71 1.98
CA LEU A 164 11.41 -2.25 1.32
C LEU A 164 11.90 -3.57 1.92
N ILE A 165 11.54 -3.89 3.17
CA ILE A 165 11.88 -5.17 3.80
C ILE A 165 11.37 -6.37 2.97
N LEU A 166 10.29 -6.21 2.20
CA LEU A 166 9.77 -7.26 1.32
C LEU A 166 10.80 -7.69 0.26
N LEU A 167 11.67 -6.77 -0.19
CA LEU A 167 12.73 -7.07 -1.17
C LEU A 167 13.83 -7.98 -0.58
N THR A 168 13.92 -8.07 0.75
CA THR A 168 14.91 -8.93 1.43
C THR A 168 14.44 -10.39 1.54
N LEU A 169 13.15 -10.66 1.34
CA LEU A 169 12.55 -11.98 1.53
C LEU A 169 13.18 -13.06 0.64
N PRO A 170 13.42 -12.85 -0.67
CA PRO A 170 14.04 -13.88 -1.52
C PRO A 170 15.44 -14.30 -1.04
N PHE A 171 16.18 -13.40 -0.37
CA PHE A 171 17.56 -13.63 0.06
C PHE A 171 17.67 -14.23 1.47
N SER A 172 16.67 -13.99 2.33
CA SER A 172 16.66 -14.47 3.72
C SER A 172 16.08 -15.89 3.86
N MET A 173 15.28 -16.34 2.90
CA MET A 173 14.60 -17.64 2.96
C MET A 173 15.57 -18.81 2.71
N LYS A 174 15.85 -19.59 3.77
CA LYS A 174 16.67 -20.83 3.72
C LYS A 174 15.82 -22.10 3.88
N ASN A 175 14.57 -22.06 3.42
CA ASN A 175 13.65 -23.18 3.59
C ASN A 175 13.98 -24.32 2.62
N LYS A 176 13.87 -25.57 3.10
CA LYS A 176 14.04 -26.77 2.25
C LYS A 176 12.82 -27.02 1.35
N PHE A 177 11.62 -26.69 1.83
CA PHE A 177 10.40 -26.71 1.05
C PHE A 177 9.99 -25.29 0.67
N GLN A 178 9.49 -25.09 -0.55
CA GLN A 178 9.04 -23.78 -1.01
C GLN A 178 7.79 -23.29 -0.26
N SER A 179 6.88 -24.20 0.12
CA SER A 179 5.63 -23.87 0.80
C SER A 179 5.76 -23.89 2.34
N ASN A 180 5.14 -22.91 3.00
CA ASN A 180 4.98 -22.90 4.46
C ASN A 180 3.96 -23.92 4.99
N LYS A 181 3.25 -24.66 4.11
CA LYS A 181 2.28 -25.69 4.51
C LYS A 181 2.91 -26.77 5.41
N PHE A 182 4.18 -27.09 5.20
CA PHE A 182 4.93 -28.11 5.94
C PHE A 182 5.83 -27.53 7.04
N TYR A 183 5.70 -26.24 7.35
CA TYR A 183 6.44 -25.57 8.42
C TYR A 183 5.47 -24.99 9.46
N PRO A 184 5.04 -25.79 10.47
CA PRO A 184 4.09 -25.32 11.48
C PRO A 184 4.55 -24.07 12.23
N THR A 185 5.84 -23.98 12.55
CA THR A 185 6.44 -22.81 13.20
C THR A 185 6.36 -21.56 12.31
N ASN A 186 6.72 -21.67 11.03
CA ASN A 186 6.61 -20.55 10.08
C ASN A 186 5.16 -20.11 9.90
N LYS A 187 4.21 -21.06 9.88
CA LYS A 187 2.79 -20.74 9.81
C LYS A 187 2.32 -19.96 11.05
N LEU A 188 2.77 -20.34 12.24
CA LEU A 188 2.48 -19.58 13.47
C LEU A 188 3.07 -18.17 13.39
N ILE A 189 4.34 -18.03 12.98
CA ILE A 189 5.00 -16.72 12.82
C ILE A 189 4.25 -15.86 11.80
N LEU A 190 3.80 -16.42 10.66
CA LEU A 190 3.00 -15.70 9.68
C LEU A 190 1.70 -15.14 10.30
N TRP A 191 0.97 -15.95 11.07
CA TRP A 191 -0.24 -15.47 11.75
C TRP A 191 0.05 -14.42 12.80
N MET A 192 1.17 -14.54 13.53
CA MET A 192 1.61 -13.47 14.43
C MET A 192 1.89 -12.18 13.64
N THR A 193 2.54 -12.26 12.48
CA THR A 193 2.80 -11.06 11.65
C THR A 193 1.51 -10.42 11.12
N ILE A 194 0.52 -11.22 10.71
CA ILE A 194 -0.79 -10.71 10.26
C ILE A 194 -1.51 -10.01 11.42
N ASN A 195 -1.51 -10.60 12.62
CA ASN A 195 -2.10 -9.97 13.80
C ASN A 195 -1.37 -8.68 14.18
N THR A 196 -0.04 -8.64 14.11
CA THR A 196 0.71 -7.39 14.37
C THR A 196 0.39 -6.31 13.35
N PHE A 197 0.16 -6.66 12.08
CA PHE A 197 -0.26 -5.70 11.06
C PHE A 197 -1.64 -5.12 11.38
N GLY A 198 -2.59 -5.97 11.81
CA GLY A 198 -3.90 -5.53 12.30
C GLY A 198 -3.81 -4.60 13.51
N LEU A 199 -2.95 -4.92 14.49
CA LEU A 199 -2.70 -4.07 15.66
C LEU A 199 -2.05 -2.75 15.28
N LEU A 200 -1.10 -2.72 14.34
CA LEU A 200 -0.50 -1.48 13.84
C LEU A 200 -1.53 -0.59 13.14
N THR A 201 -2.41 -1.16 12.32
CA THR A 201 -3.52 -0.42 11.71
C THR A 201 -4.44 0.17 12.77
N TRP A 202 -4.74 -0.58 13.84
CA TRP A 202 -5.58 -0.10 14.94
C TRP A 202 -4.91 1.00 15.77
N ILE A 203 -3.61 0.88 16.09
CA ILE A 203 -2.85 1.89 16.84
C ILE A 203 -2.62 3.16 15.99
N GLY A 204 -2.58 3.02 14.68
CA GLY A 204 -2.40 4.14 13.75
C GLY A 204 -3.63 5.03 13.61
N ALA A 205 -4.83 4.49 13.87
CA ALA A 205 -6.09 5.23 13.93
C ALA A 205 -6.18 6.09 15.20
#